data_AF-A0A0B6Z6A9-F1
#
_entry.id   AF-A0A0B6Z6A9-F1
#
_cell.length_a   1.000
_cell.length_b   1.000
_cell.length_c   1.000
_cell.angle_alpha   90.00
_cell.angle_beta   90.00
_cell.angle_gamma   90.00
#
_symmetry.space_group_name_H-M   'P 1'
#
loop_
_entity.id
_entity.type
_entity.pdbx_description
1 polymer ?
#
loop_
_entity_poly.entity_id
_entity_poly.type
_entity_poly.pdbx_seq_one_letter_code
_entity_poly.pdbx_strand_id
1 'polypeptide(L)'
;MSSYEQPVKQRINMAHGFMKSVIRNQIDRDNYDKEIKARQQHGRPHIKSSHGKSKKPEIQTYIPPQRSKKESSQHMFVLEYEHKSGEVYTVNVSRTNMPEEIAKKIGEKFDLPDTFINALAQQIQEEMDKRCV
;
A
#
# COMPACT_ATOMS: atom_id res chain seq x y z
N MET A 1 -45.15 5.32 -24.38
CA MET A 1 -43.79 5.52 -24.93
C MET A 1 -42.93 6.02 -23.78
N SER A 2 -42.05 5.17 -23.25
CA SER A 2 -41.19 5.48 -22.11
C SER A 2 -39.88 6.08 -22.63
N SER A 3 -39.60 7.33 -22.27
CA SER A 3 -38.40 8.07 -22.68
C SER A 3 -37.21 7.60 -21.85
N TYR A 4 -36.21 7.01 -22.49
CA TYR A 4 -34.94 6.65 -21.84
C TYR A 4 -34.10 7.92 -21.62
N GLU A 5 -34.06 8.43 -20.39
CA GLU A 5 -33.06 9.41 -19.95
C GLU A 5 -31.65 8.78 -20.02
N GLN A 6 -30.83 9.26 -20.95
CA GLN A 6 -29.42 8.85 -21.05
C GLN A 6 -28.62 9.54 -19.94
N PRO A 7 -27.75 8.82 -19.19
CA PRO A 7 -26.93 9.47 -18.18
C PRO A 7 -25.98 10.46 -18.85
N VAL A 8 -26.13 11.75 -18.54
CA VAL A 8 -25.22 12.81 -19.01
C VAL A 8 -23.81 12.49 -18.56
N LYS A 9 -22.97 12.07 -19.52
CA LYS A 9 -21.54 11.85 -19.32
C LYS A 9 -20.92 13.15 -18.82
N GLN A 10 -20.59 13.20 -17.53
CA GLN A 10 -19.96 14.36 -16.92
C GLN A 10 -18.60 14.59 -17.60
N ARG A 11 -18.55 15.59 -18.49
CA ARG A 11 -17.33 15.96 -19.20
C ARG A 11 -16.43 16.73 -18.26
N ILE A 12 -15.15 16.37 -18.24
CA ILE A 12 -14.15 17.07 -17.44
C ILE A 12 -14.07 18.53 -17.93
N ASN A 13 -14.19 19.48 -17.00
CA ASN A 13 -14.07 20.90 -17.30
C ASN A 13 -12.59 21.28 -17.46
N MET A 14 -12.17 21.52 -18.70
CA MET A 14 -10.79 21.91 -19.02
C MET A 14 -10.41 23.32 -18.55
N ALA A 15 -11.39 24.17 -18.26
CA ALA A 15 -11.14 25.52 -17.74
C ALA A 15 -10.81 25.52 -16.23
N HIS A 16 -11.00 24.40 -15.54
CA HIS A 16 -10.71 24.26 -14.12
C HIS A 16 -9.21 24.43 -13.83
N GLY A 17 -8.86 25.08 -12.71
CA GLY A 17 -7.47 25.39 -12.35
C GLY A 17 -6.56 24.15 -12.32
N PHE A 18 -7.08 23.02 -11.87
CA PHE A 18 -6.38 21.72 -11.90
C PHE A 18 -6.12 21.21 -13.32
N MET A 19 -7.07 21.33 -14.25
CA MET A 19 -6.83 20.88 -15.63
C MET A 19 -5.77 21.75 -16.31
N LYS A 20 -5.71 23.05 -15.99
CA LYS A 20 -4.66 23.95 -16.48
C LYS A 20 -3.27 23.54 -15.99
N SER A 21 -3.11 23.04 -14.76
CA SER A 21 -1.80 22.56 -14.28
C SER A 21 -1.40 21.24 -14.95
N VAL A 22 -2.34 20.32 -15.14
CA VAL A 22 -2.09 19.07 -15.87
C VAL A 22 -1.63 19.34 -17.31
N ILE A 23 -2.33 20.25 -18.01
CA ILE A 23 -1.97 20.66 -19.38
C ILE A 23 -0.59 21.31 -19.41
N ARG A 24 -0.30 22.25 -18.51
CA ARG A 24 1.03 22.89 -18.41
C ARG A 24 2.13 21.86 -18.20
N ASN A 25 1.97 20.96 -17.24
CA ASN A 25 2.97 19.93 -16.95
C ASN A 25 3.18 18.92 -18.11
N GLN A 26 2.18 18.75 -18.99
CA GLN A 26 2.34 17.95 -20.21
C GLN A 26 3.15 18.71 -21.25
N ILE A 27 2.84 19.99 -21.47
CA ILE A 27 3.59 20.86 -22.38
C ILE A 27 5.05 20.97 -21.94
N ASP A 28 5.29 21.15 -20.64
CA ASP A 28 6.65 21.27 -20.09
C ASP A 28 7.46 19.99 -20.32
N ARG A 29 6.84 18.81 -20.15
CA ARG A 29 7.47 17.52 -20.46
C ARG A 29 7.81 17.41 -21.94
N ASP A 30 6.86 17.73 -22.82
CA ASP A 30 7.05 17.59 -24.27
C ASP A 30 8.11 18.57 -24.79
N ASN A 31 8.13 19.80 -24.26
CA ASN A 31 9.15 20.81 -24.58
C ASN A 31 10.54 20.36 -24.12
N TYR A 32 10.65 19.88 -22.88
CA TYR A 32 11.91 19.35 -22.36
C TYR A 32 12.42 18.19 -23.21
N ASP A 33 11.56 17.21 -23.53
CA ASP A 33 11.91 16.08 -24.39
C ASP A 33 12.40 16.52 -25.78
N LYS A 34 11.74 17.52 -26.35
CA LYS A 34 12.10 18.12 -27.65
C LYS A 34 13.46 18.83 -27.58
N GLU A 35 13.72 19.61 -26.55
CA GLU A 35 14.99 20.31 -26.33
C GLU A 35 16.15 19.32 -26.14
N ILE A 36 15.94 18.27 -25.34
CA ILE A 36 16.94 17.22 -25.11
C ILE A 36 17.24 16.45 -26.40
N LYS A 37 16.22 16.10 -27.19
CA LYS A 37 16.40 15.45 -28.49
C LYS A 37 17.11 16.34 -29.50
N ALA A 38 16.73 17.62 -29.60
CA ALA A 38 17.40 18.57 -30.49
C ALA A 38 18.88 18.70 -30.12
N ARG A 39 19.19 18.85 -28.82
CA ARG A 39 20.57 18.92 -28.33
C ARG A 39 21.37 17.65 -28.61
N GLN A 40 20.77 16.47 -28.55
CA GLN A 40 21.43 15.20 -28.92
C GLN A 40 21.58 15.00 -30.43
N GLN A 41 20.65 15.50 -31.24
CA GLN A 41 20.64 15.31 -32.70
C GLN A 41 21.64 16.20 -33.44
N HIS A 42 21.97 17.38 -32.90
CA HIS A 42 22.97 18.28 -33.50
C HIS A 42 24.43 17.77 -33.40
N GLY A 43 24.68 16.60 -32.79
CA GLY A 43 26.03 16.05 -32.60
C GLY A 43 26.28 14.63 -33.11
N ARG A 44 25.34 13.97 -33.81
CA ARG A 44 25.54 12.59 -34.27
C ARG A 44 24.98 12.33 -35.67
N PRO A 45 25.76 11.72 -36.60
CA PRO A 45 25.21 11.18 -37.83
C PRO A 45 24.21 10.08 -37.49
N HIS A 46 23.10 10.04 -38.23
CA HIS A 46 22.04 9.04 -38.10
C HIS A 46 22.57 7.65 -38.50
N ILE A 47 23.31 6.99 -37.60
CA ILE A 47 23.59 5.56 -37.69
C ILE A 47 22.29 4.89 -37.26
N LYS A 48 21.63 4.21 -38.21
CA LYS A 48 20.52 3.30 -37.91
C LYS A 48 21.00 2.30 -36.87
N SER A 49 20.62 2.51 -35.61
CA SER A 49 20.90 1.54 -34.57
C SER A 49 20.08 0.30 -34.88
N SER A 50 20.74 -0.71 -35.45
CA SER A 50 20.34 -2.11 -35.27
C SER A 50 19.81 -2.27 -33.85
N HIS A 51 18.65 -2.91 -33.71
CA HIS A 51 17.94 -3.10 -32.45
C HIS A 51 18.85 -3.86 -31.47
N GLY A 52 19.71 -3.11 -30.81
CA GLY A 52 20.71 -3.57 -29.88
C GLY A 52 19.98 -3.96 -28.63
N LYS A 53 19.96 -5.26 -28.37
CA LYS A 53 19.52 -5.89 -27.13
C LYS A 53 19.87 -4.97 -25.96
N SER A 54 18.84 -4.46 -25.28
CA SER A 54 19.00 -3.70 -24.05
C SER A 54 19.91 -4.49 -23.12
N LYS A 55 21.14 -4.01 -22.89
CA LYS A 55 22.04 -4.57 -21.89
C LYS A 55 21.33 -4.39 -20.55
N LYS A 56 20.66 -5.45 -20.09
CA LYS A 56 20.19 -5.51 -18.71
C LYS A 56 21.44 -5.32 -17.84
N PRO A 57 21.45 -4.36 -16.90
CA PRO A 57 22.61 -4.19 -16.03
C PRO A 57 22.91 -5.53 -15.36
N GLU A 58 24.19 -5.94 -15.40
CA GLU A 58 24.67 -7.21 -14.85
C GLU A 58 24.41 -7.31 -13.34
N ILE A 59 24.33 -6.15 -12.67
CA ILE A 59 24.04 -6.03 -11.25
C ILE A 59 22.75 -5.23 -11.08
N GLN A 60 21.73 -5.85 -10.48
CA GLN A 60 20.55 -5.12 -9.99
C GLN A 60 20.98 -4.32 -8.75
N THR A 61 21.23 -3.02 -8.92
CA THR A 61 21.61 -2.09 -7.83
C THR A 61 20.52 -1.94 -6.76
N TYR A 62 19.29 -2.33 -7.09
CA TYR A 62 18.15 -2.29 -6.17
C TYR A 62 17.46 -3.65 -6.18
N ILE A 63 17.48 -4.31 -5.03
CA ILE A 63 16.57 -5.41 -4.72
C ILE A 63 15.44 -4.74 -3.94
N PRO A 64 14.25 -4.54 -4.54
CA PRO A 64 13.11 -4.01 -3.80
C PRO A 64 12.92 -4.85 -2.53
N PRO A 65 12.64 -4.22 -1.37
CA PRO A 65 12.30 -4.95 -0.16
C PRO A 65 11.26 -5.99 -0.55
N GLN A 66 11.61 -7.27 -0.37
CA GLN A 66 10.66 -8.33 -0.64
C GLN A 66 9.54 -8.13 0.37
N ARG A 67 8.42 -7.52 -0.07
CA ARG A 67 7.14 -7.63 0.64
C ARG A 67 7.01 -9.11 0.89
N SER A 68 7.10 -9.52 2.15
CA SER A 68 7.13 -10.91 2.57
C SER A 68 6.05 -11.68 1.81
N LYS A 69 6.47 -12.37 0.75
CA LYS A 69 5.57 -13.30 0.09
C LYS A 69 5.46 -14.43 1.09
N LYS A 70 4.26 -14.56 1.68
CA LYS A 70 3.74 -15.71 2.44
C LYS A 70 3.73 -15.56 3.98
N GLU A 71 2.84 -14.68 4.46
CA GLU A 71 1.96 -15.01 5.61
C GLU A 71 0.48 -14.74 5.28
N SER A 72 0.14 -14.74 3.99
CA SER A 72 -1.14 -14.26 3.44
C SER A 72 -2.35 -15.17 3.68
N SER A 73 -2.29 -16.12 4.61
CA SER A 73 -3.45 -16.96 4.95
C SER A 73 -3.73 -17.08 6.44
N GLN A 74 -2.84 -16.58 7.30
CA GLN A 74 -2.99 -16.72 8.75
C GLN A 74 -2.88 -15.42 9.51
N HIS A 75 -2.10 -14.43 9.05
CA HIS A 75 -1.97 -13.16 9.76
C HIS A 75 -3.27 -12.34 9.70
N MET A 76 -3.88 -12.07 10.87
CA MET A 76 -5.11 -11.28 10.98
C MET A 76 -4.80 -9.82 11.35
N PHE A 77 -4.10 -9.61 12.47
CA PHE A 77 -3.74 -8.28 12.97
C PHE A 77 -2.63 -8.35 14.01
N VAL A 78 -2.10 -7.18 14.39
CA VAL A 78 -1.17 -7.03 15.51
C VAL A 78 -1.94 -6.49 16.71
N LEU A 79 -1.89 -7.20 17.83
CA LEU A 79 -2.43 -6.75 19.12
C LEU A 79 -1.31 -6.05 19.89
N GLU A 80 -1.56 -4.81 20.28
CA GLU A 80 -0.68 -4.03 21.15
C GLU A 80 -1.41 -3.75 22.46
N TYR A 81 -0.81 -4.16 23.57
CA TYR A 81 -1.29 -3.87 24.91
C TYR A 81 -0.32 -2.93 25.60
N GLU A 82 -0.79 -1.74 25.96
CA GLU A 82 -0.01 -0.75 26.71
C GLU A 82 -0.33 -0.88 28.20
N HIS A 83 0.70 -1.18 28.99
CA HIS A 83 0.59 -1.23 30.44
C HIS A 83 0.80 0.17 31.06
N LYS A 84 0.34 0.38 32.29
CA LYS A 84 0.50 1.65 33.03
C LYS A 84 1.95 2.07 33.25
N SER A 85 2.90 1.14 33.13
CA SER A 85 4.34 1.43 33.16
C SER A 85 4.88 2.06 31.87
N GLY A 86 4.07 2.11 30.81
CA GLY A 86 4.49 2.48 29.46
C GLY A 86 5.11 1.32 28.66
N GLU A 87 5.12 0.10 29.22
CA GLU A 87 5.56 -1.09 28.48
C GLU A 87 4.47 -1.50 27.48
N VAL A 88 4.86 -1.64 26.21
CA VAL A 88 3.98 -2.12 25.14
C VAL A 88 4.28 -3.58 24.85
N TYR A 89 3.27 -4.43 24.95
CA TYR A 89 3.32 -5.82 24.58
C TYR A 89 2.66 -6.05 23.23
N THR A 90 3.45 -6.52 22.27
CA THR A 90 3.01 -6.73 20.88
C THR A 90 2.89 -8.23 20.58
N VAL A 91 1.74 -8.65 20.04
CA VAL A 91 1.47 -10.02 19.60
C VAL A 91 0.90 -10.02 18.18
N ASN A 92 1.43 -10.89 17.32
CA ASN A 92 0.84 -11.12 16.00
C ASN A 92 -0.30 -12.13 16.15
N VAL A 93 -1.53 -11.70 15.90
CA VAL A 93 -2.73 -12.54 15.98
C VAL A 93 -3.01 -13.15 14.62
N SER A 94 -3.17 -14.47 14.63
CA SER A 94 -3.48 -15.30 13.47
C SER A 94 -4.81 -16.03 13.63
N ARG A 95 -5.41 -16.48 12.51
CA ARG A 95 -6.71 -17.20 12.51
C ARG A 95 -6.70 -18.49 13.35
N THR A 96 -5.53 -19.10 13.57
CA THR A 96 -5.39 -20.31 14.39
C THR A 96 -5.10 -20.05 15.86
N ASN A 97 -4.91 -18.79 16.27
CA ASN A 97 -4.67 -18.48 17.67
C ASN A 97 -5.98 -18.54 18.47
N MET A 98 -5.87 -19.07 19.69
CA MET A 98 -6.95 -19.04 20.67
C MET A 98 -6.93 -17.68 21.39
N PRO A 99 -8.03 -16.90 21.39
CA PRO A 99 -8.07 -15.59 22.06
C PRO A 99 -7.85 -15.70 23.56
N GLU A 100 -8.32 -16.78 24.18
CA GLU A 100 -8.16 -17.07 25.62
C GLU A 100 -6.69 -17.20 26.02
N GLU A 101 -5.87 -17.87 25.21
CA GLU A 101 -4.44 -18.04 25.49
C GLU A 101 -3.68 -16.71 25.36
N ILE A 102 -4.05 -15.88 24.40
CA ILE A 102 -3.43 -14.56 24.23
C ILE A 102 -3.77 -13.68 25.43
N ALA A 103 -5.05 -13.63 25.81
CA ALA A 103 -5.50 -12.84 26.95
C ALA A 103 -4.88 -13.34 28.26
N LYS A 104 -4.78 -14.66 28.45
CA LYS A 104 -4.16 -15.26 29.64
C LYS A 104 -2.66 -14.93 29.74
N LYS A 105 -1.92 -15.00 28.63
CA LYS A 105 -0.50 -14.60 28.60
C LYS A 105 -0.29 -13.13 28.98
N ILE A 106 -1.17 -12.25 28.51
CA ILE A 106 -1.14 -10.83 28.88
C ILE A 106 -1.50 -10.67 30.37
N GLY A 107 -2.51 -11.42 30.84
CA GLY A 107 -2.93 -11.41 32.24
C GLY A 107 -1.85 -11.87 33.22
N GLU A 108 -1.18 -12.98 32.93
CA GLU A 108 -0.06 -13.49 33.72
C GLU A 108 1.15 -12.54 33.71
N LYS A 109 1.39 -11.84 32.59
CA LYS A 109 2.52 -10.91 32.48
C LYS A 109 2.30 -9.60 33.24
N PHE A 110 1.07 -9.10 33.28
CA PHE A 110 0.73 -7.79 33.85
C PHE A 110 -0.16 -7.89 35.11
N ASP A 111 -0.24 -9.07 35.72
CA ASP A 111 -1.05 -9.38 36.91
C ASP A 111 -2.51 -8.87 36.80
N LEU A 112 -3.13 -9.12 35.64
CA LEU A 112 -4.50 -8.67 35.39
C LEU A 112 -5.52 -9.58 36.08
N PRO A 113 -6.59 -9.02 36.70
CA PRO A 113 -7.69 -9.82 37.23
C PRO A 113 -8.41 -10.63 36.15
N ASP A 114 -8.97 -11.78 36.52
CA ASP A 114 -9.69 -12.68 35.62
C ASP A 114 -10.81 -12.00 34.85
N THR A 115 -11.47 -10.99 35.44
CA THR A 115 -12.50 -10.20 34.76
C THR A 115 -11.96 -9.47 33.53
N PHE A 116 -10.75 -8.91 33.62
CA PHE A 116 -10.09 -8.22 32.52
C PHE A 116 -9.54 -9.20 31.49
N ILE A 117 -9.04 -10.36 31.93
CA ILE A 117 -8.59 -11.43 31.03
C ILE A 117 -9.76 -11.91 30.16
N ASN A 118 -10.92 -12.17 30.78
CA ASN A 118 -12.12 -12.61 30.06
C ASN A 118 -12.64 -11.55 29.08
N ALA A 119 -12.68 -10.27 29.50
CA ALA A 119 -13.07 -9.17 28.64
C ALA A 119 -12.11 -9.00 27.45
N LEU A 120 -10.80 -9.14 27.68
CA LEU A 120 -9.78 -9.06 26.64
C LEU A 120 -9.90 -10.23 25.65
N ALA A 121 -10.16 -11.44 26.12
CA ALA A 121 -10.41 -12.60 25.27
C ALA A 121 -11.63 -12.37 24.36
N GLN A 122 -12.73 -11.87 24.92
CA GLN A 122 -13.93 -11.53 24.16
C GLN A 122 -13.62 -10.47 23.09
N GLN A 123 -12.89 -9.42 23.45
CA GLN A 123 -12.54 -8.35 22.51
C GLN A 123 -11.65 -8.85 21.35
N ILE A 124 -10.69 -9.74 21.63
CA ILE A 124 -9.85 -10.37 20.61
C ILE A 124 -10.70 -11.21 19.66
N GLN A 125 -11.65 -11.99 20.20
CA GLN A 125 -12.56 -12.82 19.42
C GLN A 125 -13.44 -11.96 18.49
N GLU A 126 -14.04 -10.90 19.01
CA GLU A 126 -14.86 -9.97 18.22
C GLU A 126 -14.05 -9.31 17.08
N GLU A 127 -12.79 -8.92 17.35
CA GLU A 127 -11.91 -8.37 16.31
C GLU A 127 -11.48 -9.44 15.28
N MET A 128 -11.30 -10.69 15.69
CA MET A 128 -11.06 -11.80 14.77
C MET A 128 -12.27 -12.03 13.86
N ASP A 129 -13.49 -12.00 14.41
CA ASP A 129 -14.73 -12.22 13.66
C ASP A 129 -15.00 -11.09 12.66
N LYS A 130 -14.77 -9.82 13.04
CA LYS A 130 -14.89 -8.66 12.13
C LYS A 130 -13.98 -8.76 10.91
N ARG A 131 -12.77 -9.30 11.08
CA ARG A 131 -11.76 -9.44 10.02
C ARG A 131 -11.86 -10.77 9.27
N CYS A 132 -12.80 -11.62 9.65
CA CYS A 132 -13.05 -12.90 9.01
C CYS A 132 -13.90 -12.78 7.72
N VAL A 133 -14.56 -11.64 7.52
CA VAL A 133 -15.51 -11.33 6.41
C VAL A 133 -14.82 -10.81 5.16
#